data_AF-A0A094FBH7-F1
#
_entry.id   AF-A0A094FBH7-F1
#
_cell.length_a   1.000
_cell.length_b   1.000
_cell.length_c   1.000
_cell.angle_alpha   90.00
_cell.angle_beta   90.00
_cell.angle_gamma   90.00
#
_symmetry.space_group_name_H-M   'P 1'
#
loop_
_entity.id
_entity.type
_entity.pdbx_description
1 polymer ?
#
loop_
_entity_poly.entity_id
_entity_poly.type
_entity_poly.pdbx_seq_one_letter_code
_entity_poly.pdbx_strand_id
1 'polypeptide(L)'
;MFAQRRWPCSSLLPAVVLALSSILGFAAAALDDSDIRPQYHYGARIPITCLDRSIETGEHIQEGDKLKYVPFATCEETGLPLDLQYGVEADINCTIASVSDPLFHLLEFYIHNDAPLSCRLPARPPGHPAARAGIRPPRLRAGRHPPTLPPPRQHASQHPPPLRPQAPPPQARLGRRRFRRRVLD
;
A
#
# COMPACT_ATOMS: atom_id res chain seq x y z
N MET A 1 84.76 43.12 -5.31
CA MET A 1 83.86 42.78 -4.19
C MET A 1 82.42 42.76 -4.71
N PHE A 2 81.86 41.58 -4.99
CA PHE A 2 80.45 41.42 -5.35
C PHE A 2 79.71 40.84 -4.15
N ALA A 3 78.81 41.64 -3.56
CA ALA A 3 77.99 41.25 -2.43
C ALA A 3 76.80 40.40 -2.90
N GLN A 4 76.77 39.12 -2.51
CA GLN A 4 75.63 38.24 -2.73
C GLN A 4 74.50 38.62 -1.76
N ARG A 5 73.40 39.18 -2.28
CA ARG A 5 72.13 39.33 -1.54
C ARG A 5 71.42 37.97 -1.54
N ARG A 6 71.39 37.31 -0.38
CA ARG A 6 70.54 36.14 -0.13
C ARG A 6 69.11 36.62 0.13
N TRP A 7 68.17 36.30 -0.76
CA TRP A 7 66.73 36.50 -0.53
C TRP A 7 66.17 35.32 0.27
N PRO A 8 65.40 35.55 1.35
CA PRO A 8 64.80 34.49 2.17
C PRO A 8 63.54 33.96 1.46
N CYS A 9 63.70 33.30 0.32
CA CYS A 9 62.57 32.72 -0.43
C CYS A 9 62.26 31.27 -0.02
N SER A 10 63.06 30.69 0.88
CA SER A 10 63.04 29.24 1.15
C SER A 10 62.00 28.79 2.19
N SER A 11 61.51 29.70 3.05
CA SER A 11 60.61 29.35 4.16
C SER A 11 59.12 29.52 3.87
N LEU A 12 58.74 30.13 2.74
CA LEU A 12 57.33 30.37 2.37
C LEU A 12 56.74 29.22 1.52
N LEU A 13 57.58 28.42 0.87
CA LEU A 13 57.17 27.27 0.06
C LEU A 13 56.45 26.15 0.85
N PRO A 14 56.92 25.70 2.03
CA PRO A 14 56.25 24.61 2.74
C PRO A 14 54.88 25.02 3.32
N ALA A 15 54.73 26.29 3.72
CA ALA A 15 53.48 26.82 4.26
C ALA A 15 52.38 26.91 3.19
N VAL A 16 52.74 27.31 1.97
CA VAL A 16 51.81 27.37 0.83
C VAL A 16 51.40 25.96 0.38
N VAL A 17 52.31 24.99 0.41
CA VAL A 17 52.00 23.59 0.07
C VAL A 17 51.07 22.94 1.10
N LEU A 18 51.24 23.21 2.41
CA LEU A 18 50.35 22.74 3.47
C LEU A 18 48.95 23.41 3.44
N ALA A 19 48.88 24.68 3.04
CA ALA A 19 47.61 25.36 2.84
C ALA A 19 46.86 24.84 1.60
N LEU A 20 47.58 24.53 0.52
CA LEU A 20 46.96 23.98 -0.70
C LEU A 20 46.49 22.52 -0.50
N SER A 21 47.21 21.71 0.28
CA SER A 21 46.82 20.32 0.56
C SER A 21 45.58 20.22 1.45
N SER A 22 45.39 21.14 2.40
CA SER A 22 44.17 21.21 3.22
C SER A 22 42.93 21.65 2.43
N ILE A 23 43.07 22.54 1.44
CA ILE A 23 41.97 22.95 0.56
C ILE A 23 41.57 21.81 -0.40
N LEU A 24 42.52 21.02 -0.90
CA LEU A 24 42.24 19.88 -1.79
C LEU A 24 41.53 18.71 -1.07
N GLY A 25 41.85 18.49 0.20
CA GLY A 25 41.21 17.44 1.02
C GLY A 25 39.73 17.71 1.32
N PHE A 26 39.33 18.98 1.47
CA PHE A 26 37.94 19.36 1.74
C PHE A 26 37.03 19.19 0.52
N ALA A 27 37.54 19.36 -0.70
CA ALA A 27 36.77 19.19 -1.93
C ALA A 27 36.44 17.72 -2.24
N ALA A 28 37.31 16.78 -1.83
CA ALA A 28 37.10 15.35 -2.08
C ALA A 28 35.98 14.73 -1.21
N ALA A 29 35.70 15.30 -0.04
CA ALA A 29 34.66 14.81 0.87
C ALA A 29 33.24 15.30 0.52
N ALA A 30 33.09 16.25 -0.41
CA ALA A 30 31.80 16.82 -0.82
C ALA A 30 31.19 16.13 -2.07
N LEU A 31 31.87 15.12 -2.63
CA LEU A 31 31.41 14.35 -3.79
C LEU A 31 30.93 12.95 -3.39
N ASP A 32 30.35 12.81 -2.19
CA ASP A 32 29.56 11.61 -1.89
C ASP A 32 28.20 11.78 -2.59
N ASP A 33 28.16 11.22 -3.81
CA ASP A 33 27.00 11.12 -4.69
C ASP A 33 25.87 10.36 -4.00
N SER A 34 25.17 11.07 -3.13
CA SER A 34 24.06 10.58 -2.32
C SER A 34 22.73 10.57 -3.09
N ASP A 35 22.74 10.69 -4.42
CA ASP A 35 21.50 10.89 -5.20
C ASP A 35 21.39 10.19 -6.57
N ILE A 36 22.25 9.20 -6.91
CA ILE A 36 21.91 8.25 -8.00
C ILE A 36 21.09 7.10 -7.43
N ARG A 37 19.92 7.40 -6.88
CA ARG A 37 18.89 6.40 -6.61
C ARG A 37 17.71 6.67 -7.52
N PRO A 38 17.11 5.65 -8.15
CA PRO A 38 15.94 5.88 -8.99
C PRO A 38 14.87 6.59 -8.18
N GLN A 39 14.29 7.65 -8.73
CA GLN A 39 13.10 8.31 -8.22
C GLN A 39 11.87 7.85 -9.02
N TYR A 40 10.68 7.95 -8.43
CA TYR A 40 9.44 7.70 -9.16
C TYR A 40 9.24 8.79 -10.21
N HIS A 41 8.88 8.38 -11.42
CA HIS A 41 8.34 9.29 -12.43
C HIS A 41 6.83 9.39 -12.25
N TYR A 42 6.22 10.48 -12.73
CA TYR A 42 4.77 10.66 -12.71
C TYR A 42 4.06 9.48 -13.39
N GLY A 43 3.03 8.94 -12.76
CA GLY A 43 2.31 7.75 -13.20
C GLY A 43 3.02 6.41 -12.93
N ALA A 44 4.19 6.41 -12.31
CA ALA A 44 4.87 5.17 -11.94
C ALA A 44 4.04 4.38 -10.92
N ARG A 45 4.02 3.05 -11.05
CA ARG A 45 3.28 2.17 -10.13
C ARG A 45 4.05 1.98 -8.82
N ILE A 46 3.36 2.16 -7.71
CA ILE A 46 3.87 2.01 -6.34
C ILE A 46 3.12 0.83 -5.71
N PRO A 47 3.78 -0.34 -5.59
CA PRO A 47 3.13 -1.52 -5.03
C PRO A 47 2.88 -1.33 -3.53
N ILE A 48 1.68 -1.73 -3.09
CA ILE A 48 1.35 -1.78 -1.66
C ILE A 48 1.76 -3.15 -1.14
N THR A 49 2.59 -3.16 -0.09
CA THR A 49 2.98 -4.40 0.60
C THR A 49 2.53 -4.35 2.04
N CYS A 50 2.00 -5.46 2.54
CA CYS A 50 1.46 -5.59 3.89
C CYS A 50 2.23 -6.66 4.65
N LEU A 51 2.24 -6.53 5.98
CA LEU A 51 2.95 -7.44 6.84
C LEU A 51 2.30 -8.84 6.79
N ASP A 52 3.14 -9.85 6.57
CA ASP A 52 2.71 -11.25 6.45
C ASP A 52 2.46 -11.87 7.83
N ARG A 53 1.34 -12.58 7.98
CA ARG A 53 0.90 -13.15 9.26
C ARG A 53 0.49 -14.61 9.12
N SER A 54 0.74 -15.37 10.17
CA SER A 54 0.23 -16.72 10.32
C SER A 54 -1.29 -16.68 10.51
N ILE A 55 -2.02 -17.47 9.72
CA ILE A 55 -3.47 -17.58 9.81
C ILE A 55 -3.90 -18.27 11.11
N GLU A 56 -3.12 -19.23 11.61
CA GLU A 56 -3.49 -20.02 12.79
C GLU A 56 -3.24 -19.27 14.10
N THR A 57 -2.19 -18.44 14.15
CA THR A 57 -1.76 -17.79 15.40
C THR A 57 -1.90 -16.27 15.38
N GLY A 58 -2.08 -15.64 14.22
CA GLY A 58 -2.09 -14.19 14.07
C GLY A 58 -0.70 -13.52 14.18
N GLU A 59 0.34 -14.31 14.45
CA GLU A 59 1.72 -13.82 14.65
C GLU A 59 2.38 -13.36 13.35
N HIS A 60 3.33 -12.44 13.47
CA HIS A 60 4.10 -11.94 12.32
C HIS A 60 5.07 -12.99 11.78
N ILE A 61 5.08 -13.15 10.46
CA ILE A 61 6.08 -13.99 9.79
C ILE A 61 7.36 -13.17 9.62
N GLN A 62 8.49 -13.78 9.96
CA GLN A 62 9.81 -13.17 9.82
C GLN A 62 10.60 -13.84 8.70
N GLU A 63 11.40 -13.04 8.00
CA GLU A 63 12.41 -13.47 7.05
C GLU A 63 13.78 -13.07 7.62
N GLY A 64 14.44 -14.03 8.29
CA GLY A 64 15.59 -13.74 9.14
C GLY A 64 15.18 -12.88 10.34
N ASP A 65 15.92 -11.80 10.60
CA ASP A 65 15.66 -10.88 11.71
C ASP A 65 14.69 -9.74 11.35
N LYS A 66 13.94 -9.88 10.25
CA LYS A 66 13.06 -8.83 9.71
C LYS A 66 11.65 -9.35 9.52
N LEU A 67 10.67 -8.48 9.76
CA LEU A 67 9.27 -8.75 9.44
C LEU A 67 9.12 -8.91 7.93
N LYS A 68 8.42 -9.97 7.51
CA LYS A 68 8.14 -10.27 6.11
C LYS A 68 6.97 -9.43 5.62
N TYR A 69 7.09 -8.89 4.41
CA TYR A 69 6.04 -8.13 3.73
C TYR A 69 5.69 -8.81 2.41
N VAL A 70 4.39 -8.96 2.15
CA VAL A 70 3.85 -9.57 0.94
C VAL A 70 2.96 -8.57 0.20
N PRO A 71 2.78 -8.69 -1.12
CA PRO A 71 1.82 -7.86 -1.85
C PRO A 71 0.41 -7.99 -1.26
N PHE A 72 -0.36 -6.91 -1.28
CA PHE A 72 -1.77 -6.96 -0.90
C PHE A 72 -2.58 -7.84 -1.87
N ALA A 73 -3.84 -8.13 -1.53
CA ALA A 73 -4.74 -8.94 -2.36
C ALA A 73 -4.77 -8.48 -3.82
N THR A 74 -4.87 -9.46 -4.72
CA THR A 74 -4.96 -9.26 -6.17
C THR A 74 -6.34 -8.71 -6.54
N CYS A 75 -6.37 -7.61 -7.30
CA CYS A 75 -7.59 -7.04 -7.84
C CYS A 75 -8.15 -7.91 -8.99
N GLU A 76 -9.45 -8.09 -9.05
CA GLU A 76 -10.14 -8.84 -10.10
C GLU A 76 -10.07 -8.13 -11.46
N GLU A 77 -10.12 -6.81 -11.47
CA GLU A 77 -10.17 -5.99 -12.69
C GLU A 77 -8.84 -5.98 -13.43
N THR A 78 -7.72 -6.01 -12.68
CA THR A 78 -6.37 -5.94 -13.25
C THR A 78 -5.65 -7.28 -13.25
N GLY A 79 -6.06 -8.21 -12.39
CA GLY A 79 -5.33 -9.45 -12.13
C GLY A 79 -3.98 -9.23 -11.45
N LEU A 80 -3.77 -8.06 -10.84
CA LEU A 80 -2.51 -7.66 -10.21
C LEU A 80 -2.76 -7.23 -8.75
N PRO A 81 -1.73 -7.35 -7.88
CA PRO A 81 -1.80 -6.75 -6.55
C PRO A 81 -2.09 -5.27 -6.62
N LEU A 82 -2.82 -4.76 -5.63
CA LEU A 82 -3.14 -3.34 -5.52
C LEU A 82 -1.88 -2.48 -5.55
N ASP A 83 -1.88 -1.49 -6.46
CA ASP A 83 -0.86 -0.47 -6.52
C ASP A 83 -1.42 0.92 -6.83
N LEU A 84 -0.68 1.93 -6.42
CA LEU A 84 -1.03 3.34 -6.63
C LEU A 84 -0.15 3.93 -7.73
N GLN A 85 -0.63 4.98 -8.38
CA GLN A 85 0.16 5.71 -9.37
C GLN A 85 0.78 6.95 -8.73
N TYR A 86 2.10 7.10 -8.87
CA TYR A 86 2.83 8.22 -8.30
C TYR A 86 2.38 9.55 -8.92
N GLY A 87 1.91 10.48 -8.09
CA GLY A 87 1.48 11.82 -8.52
C GLY A 87 0.12 11.86 -9.22
N VAL A 88 -0.60 10.74 -9.32
CA VAL A 88 -1.91 10.68 -9.97
C VAL A 88 -2.99 10.52 -8.91
N GLU A 89 -3.86 11.52 -8.80
CA GLU A 89 -5.09 11.43 -8.00
C GLU A 89 -6.18 10.78 -8.86
N ALA A 90 -6.54 9.54 -8.53
CA ALA A 90 -7.58 8.80 -9.22
C ALA A 90 -8.24 7.79 -8.28
N ASP A 91 -9.52 7.53 -8.51
CA ASP A 91 -10.23 6.43 -7.88
C ASP A 91 -9.80 5.11 -8.53
N ILE A 92 -9.43 4.14 -7.70
CA ILE A 92 -8.99 2.82 -8.15
C ILE A 92 -10.11 1.82 -7.84
N ASN A 93 -10.67 1.22 -8.89
CA ASN A 93 -11.61 0.11 -8.74
C ASN A 93 -10.81 -1.20 -8.63
N CYS A 94 -10.76 -1.76 -7.43
CA CYS A 94 -10.07 -3.00 -7.11
C CYS A 94 -11.00 -3.87 -6.25
N THR A 95 -11.72 -4.80 -6.87
CA THR A 95 -12.53 -5.80 -6.17
C THR A 95 -11.72 -7.06 -5.88
N ILE A 96 -12.04 -7.69 -4.75
CA ILE A 96 -11.54 -9.02 -4.40
C ILE A 96 -12.62 -10.02 -4.82
N ALA A 97 -12.37 -10.76 -5.91
CA ALA A 97 -13.34 -11.66 -6.53
C ALA A 97 -13.95 -12.68 -5.54
N SER A 98 -13.14 -13.19 -4.63
CA SER A 98 -13.56 -14.12 -3.60
C SER A 98 -12.70 -13.96 -2.35
N VAL A 99 -13.33 -13.91 -1.19
CA VAL A 99 -12.64 -13.99 0.10
C VAL A 99 -12.46 -15.48 0.42
N SER A 100 -11.24 -15.98 0.28
CA SER A 100 -10.91 -17.35 0.66
C SER A 100 -10.97 -17.51 2.17
N ASP A 101 -11.16 -18.75 2.64
CA ASP A 101 -11.18 -19.06 4.08
C ASP A 101 -9.91 -18.55 4.82
N PRO A 102 -8.68 -18.74 4.30
CA PRO A 102 -7.48 -18.10 4.87
C PRO A 102 -7.53 -16.57 4.94
N LEU A 103 -8.03 -15.91 3.90
CA LEU A 103 -8.12 -14.45 3.86
C LEU A 103 -9.19 -13.94 4.82
N PHE A 104 -10.31 -14.65 4.95
CA PHE A 104 -11.38 -14.32 5.88
C PHE A 104 -10.88 -14.34 7.33
N HIS A 105 -10.20 -15.41 7.74
CA HIS A 105 -9.61 -15.52 9.08
C HIS A 105 -8.56 -14.42 9.34
N LEU A 106 -7.75 -14.05 8.35
CA LEU A 106 -6.82 -12.92 8.48
C LEU A 106 -7.55 -11.57 8.63
N LEU A 107 -8.60 -11.34 7.83
CA LEU A 107 -9.41 -10.12 7.90
C LEU A 107 -10.12 -9.99 9.24
N GLU A 108 -10.53 -11.10 9.86
CA GLU A 108 -11.14 -11.11 11.19
C GLU A 108 -10.19 -10.51 12.24
N PHE A 109 -8.93 -10.95 12.29
CA PHE A 109 -7.92 -10.37 13.18
C PHE A 109 -7.72 -8.86 12.96
N TYR A 110 -7.83 -8.41 11.71
CA TYR A 110 -7.70 -7.00 11.36
C TYR A 110 -8.94 -6.18 11.77
N ILE A 111 -10.14 -6.72 11.56
CA ILE A 111 -11.43 -6.04 11.85
C ILE A 111 -11.67 -5.94 13.36
N HIS A 112 -11.35 -7.00 14.10
CA HIS A 112 -11.47 -7.00 15.56
C HIS A 112 -10.40 -6.14 16.25
N ASN A 113 -9.46 -5.57 15.49
CA ASN A 113 -8.33 -4.79 16.00
C ASN A 113 -7.41 -5.57 16.96
N ASP A 114 -7.53 -6.90 17.01
CA ASP A 114 -6.60 -7.75 17.75
C ASP A 114 -5.17 -7.57 17.23
N ALA A 115 -5.04 -7.29 15.93
CA ALA A 115 -3.80 -6.78 15.38
C ALA A 115 -4.06 -5.91 14.14
N PRO A 116 -3.46 -4.70 14.02
CA PRO A 116 -3.74 -3.83 12.87
C PRO A 116 -3.14 -4.39 11.57
N LEU A 117 -3.87 -4.23 10.46
CA LEU A 117 -3.36 -4.41 9.10
C LEU A 117 -2.31 -3.31 8.82
N SER A 118 -1.04 -3.68 8.85
CA SER A 118 0.08 -2.76 8.65
C SER A 118 0.63 -2.92 7.24
N CYS A 119 0.41 -1.90 6.39
CA CYS A 119 0.92 -1.84 5.04
C CYS A 119 1.92 -0.69 4.86
N ARG A 120 2.80 -0.82 3.88
CA ARG A 120 3.89 0.11 3.58
C ARG A 120 3.95 0.37 2.08
N LEU A 121 4.34 1.59 1.74
CA LEU A 121 4.65 2.00 0.38
C LEU A 121 6.16 2.27 0.30
N PRO A 122 6.87 1.70 -0.70
CA PRO A 122 8.28 1.95 -0.86
C PRO A 122 8.53 3.41 -1.26
N ALA A 123 9.33 4.13 -0.47
CA ALA A 123 9.64 5.54 -0.69
C ALA A 123 10.44 5.82 -1.97
N ARG A 124 11.11 4.80 -2.53
CA ARG A 124 11.79 4.87 -3.83
C ARG A 124 11.48 3.61 -4.64
N PRO A 125 11.50 3.69 -5.98
CA PRO A 125 11.46 2.53 -6.85
C PRO A 125 12.54 1.52 -6.48
N PRO A 126 12.28 0.22 -6.70
CA PRO A 126 13.32 -0.79 -6.61
C PRO A 126 14.44 -0.50 -7.62
N GLY A 127 15.69 -0.50 -7.15
CA GLY A 127 16.87 -0.36 -8.00
C GLY A 127 17.09 -1.62 -8.83
N HIS A 128 16.76 -1.56 -10.13
CA HIS A 128 16.87 -2.62 -11.17
C HIS A 128 15.91 -3.83 -11.10
N PRO A 129 15.75 -4.58 -12.20
CA PRO A 129 15.15 -4.25 -13.49
C PRO A 129 13.64 -4.59 -13.54
N ALA A 130 12.92 -4.58 -12.41
CA ALA A 130 11.47 -4.80 -12.41
C ALA A 130 10.68 -3.69 -13.14
N ALA A 131 11.29 -2.51 -13.34
CA ALA A 131 10.74 -1.45 -14.20
C ALA A 131 10.69 -1.83 -15.70
N ARG A 132 11.29 -2.96 -16.10
CA ARG A 132 11.20 -3.51 -17.46
C ARG A 132 10.03 -4.48 -17.65
N ALA A 133 9.35 -4.88 -16.57
CA ALA A 133 7.99 -5.40 -16.65
C ALA A 133 7.03 -4.21 -16.83
N GLY A 134 7.27 -3.43 -17.88
CA GLY A 134 6.23 -2.63 -18.48
C GLY A 134 5.15 -3.60 -18.91
N ILE A 135 4.12 -3.72 -18.08
CA ILE A 135 2.78 -3.98 -18.58
C ILE A 135 2.53 -2.80 -19.50
N ARG A 136 2.90 -3.01 -20.76
CA ARG A 136 2.72 -2.06 -21.84
C ARG A 136 1.25 -1.68 -21.79
N PRO A 137 0.89 -0.40 -21.61
CA PRO A 137 -0.50 -0.01 -21.71
C PRO A 137 -1.00 -0.51 -23.07
N PRO A 138 -2.18 -1.16 -23.15
CA PRO A 138 -2.69 -1.64 -24.41
C PRO A 138 -2.64 -0.47 -25.38
N ARG A 139 -1.89 -0.62 -26.48
CA ARG A 139 -1.84 0.39 -27.52
C ARG A 139 -3.29 0.58 -27.96
N LEU A 140 -3.87 1.74 -27.65
CA LEU A 140 -5.09 2.22 -28.30
C LEU A 140 -4.83 2.12 -29.80
N ARG A 141 -5.37 1.08 -30.43
CA ARG A 141 -5.41 0.97 -31.89
C ARG A 141 -6.33 2.10 -32.35
N ALA A 142 -5.72 3.20 -32.77
CA ALA A 142 -6.39 4.16 -33.61
C ALA A 142 -6.91 3.40 -34.84
N GLY A 143 -8.23 3.50 -35.06
CA GLY A 143 -8.88 2.95 -36.25
C GLY A 143 -9.69 1.68 -36.01
N ARG A 144 -10.87 1.84 -35.42
CA ARG A 144 -12.16 1.34 -35.94
C ARG A 144 -13.27 2.07 -35.19
N HIS A 145 -14.27 2.51 -35.93
CA HIS A 145 -15.42 3.26 -35.45
C HIS A 145 -16.00 2.69 -34.13
N PRO A 146 -16.45 3.55 -33.20
CA PRO A 146 -17.15 3.09 -32.02
C PRO A 146 -18.45 2.38 -32.46
N PRO A 147 -18.79 1.20 -31.93
CA PRO A 147 -20.14 0.72 -32.03
C PRO A 147 -21.04 1.74 -31.33
N THR A 148 -22.06 2.20 -32.03
CA THR A 148 -23.10 3.08 -31.50
C THR A 148 -23.65 2.45 -30.23
N LEU A 149 -23.44 3.09 -29.08
CA LEU A 149 -24.06 2.64 -27.83
C LEU A 149 -25.59 2.67 -28.02
N PRO A 150 -26.32 1.61 -27.66
CA PRO A 150 -27.76 1.72 -27.52
C PRO A 150 -28.08 2.75 -26.43
N PRO A 151 -29.20 3.48 -26.54
CA PRO A 151 -29.57 4.50 -25.56
C PRO A 151 -29.70 3.88 -24.15
N PRO A 152 -29.46 4.67 -23.10
CA PRO A 152 -29.55 4.19 -21.73
C PRO A 152 -30.95 3.62 -21.48
N ARG A 153 -31.02 2.35 -21.06
CA ARG A 153 -32.24 1.82 -20.44
C ARG A 153 -32.50 2.66 -19.21
N GLN A 154 -33.59 3.42 -19.24
CA GLN A 154 -34.13 4.06 -18.05
C GLN A 154 -34.46 2.96 -17.05
N HIS A 155 -33.57 2.71 -16.10
CA HIS A 155 -33.92 1.97 -14.90
C HIS A 155 -34.90 2.85 -14.14
N ALA A 156 -36.19 2.52 -14.27
CA ALA A 156 -37.22 3.03 -13.39
C ALA A 156 -36.72 2.91 -11.95
N SER A 157 -36.73 4.04 -11.24
CA SER A 157 -36.52 4.08 -9.79
C SER A 157 -37.45 3.07 -9.13
N GLN A 158 -36.91 1.92 -8.75
CA GLN A 158 -37.59 1.00 -7.85
C GLN A 158 -37.37 1.56 -6.45
N HIS A 159 -38.25 2.49 -6.06
CA HIS A 159 -38.50 2.74 -4.65
C HIS A 159 -38.86 1.40 -3.99
N PRO A 160 -38.21 0.99 -2.89
CA PRO A 160 -38.69 -0.16 -2.14
C PRO A 160 -40.09 0.15 -1.60
N PRO A 161 -41.04 -0.80 -1.67
CA PRO A 161 -42.36 -0.59 -1.09
C PRO A 161 -42.26 -0.45 0.43
N PRO A 162 -43.14 0.35 1.07
CA PRO A 162 -43.14 0.50 2.51
C PRO A 162 -43.40 -0.85 3.20
N LEU A 163 -42.60 -1.15 4.23
CA LEU A 163 -42.74 -2.33 5.06
C LEU A 163 -44.15 -2.41 5.63
N ARG A 164 -44.86 -3.52 5.33
CA ARG A 164 -46.13 -3.85 5.97
C ARG A 164 -45.93 -3.95 7.49
N PRO A 165 -46.84 -3.41 8.32
CA PRO A 165 -46.82 -3.66 9.75
C PRO A 165 -46.95 -5.17 10.01
N GLN A 166 -46.00 -5.73 10.75
CA GLN A 166 -46.10 -7.11 11.20
C GLN A 166 -47.23 -7.22 12.23
N ALA A 167 -48.11 -8.20 12.04
CA ALA A 167 -49.15 -8.50 13.01
C ALA A 167 -48.53 -8.97 14.34
N PRO A 168 -49.06 -8.55 15.50
CA PRO A 168 -48.55 -8.99 16.78
C PRO A 168 -48.73 -10.51 16.96
N PRO A 169 -47.82 -11.19 17.67
CA PRO A 169 -47.89 -12.62 17.90
C PRO A 169 -49.14 -13.00 18.71
N PRO A 170 -49.72 -14.19 18.48
CA PRO A 170 -50.90 -14.64 19.19
C PRO A 170 -50.58 -14.80 20.69
N GLN A 171 -51.35 -14.12 21.54
CA GLN A 171 -51.25 -14.29 22.98
C GLN A 171 -51.64 -15.72 23.36
N ALA A 172 -50.73 -16.41 24.02
CA ALA A 172 -50.98 -17.71 24.61
C ALA A 172 -52.14 -17.61 25.61
N ARG A 173 -53.27 -18.26 25.32
CA ARG A 173 -54.36 -18.46 26.28
C ARG A 173 -53.81 -19.24 27.47
N LEU A 174 -53.55 -18.56 28.59
CA LEU A 174 -53.39 -19.22 29.88
C LEU A 174 -54.69 -19.98 30.20
N GLY A 175 -54.63 -21.31 30.05
CA GLY A 175 -55.69 -22.20 30.50
C GLY A 175 -55.87 -22.05 32.01
N ARG A 176 -57.06 -21.62 32.44
CA ARG A 176 -57.50 -21.67 33.83
C ARG A 176 -57.51 -23.13 34.29
N ARG A 177 -56.43 -23.59 34.93
CA ARG A 177 -56.44 -24.85 35.68
C ARG A 177 -57.35 -24.66 36.90
N ARG A 178 -58.54 -25.28 36.86
CA ARG A 178 -59.40 -25.41 38.05
C ARG A 178 -58.67 -26.28 39.07
N PHE A 179 -58.26 -25.68 40.17
CA PHE A 179 -57.79 -26.39 41.35
C PHE A 179 -58.99 -27.10 42.00
N ARG A 180 -59.14 -28.42 41.77
CA ARG A 180 -60.00 -29.25 42.61
C ARG A 180 -59.24 -29.53 43.90
N ARG A 181 -59.64 -28.88 45.00
CA ARG A 181 -59.28 -29.31 46.35
C ARG A 181 -59.87 -30.71 46.55
N ARG A 182 -59.00 -31.71 46.73
CA ARG A 182 -59.40 -32.97 47.38
C ARG A 182 -59.43 -32.70 48.87
N VAL A 183 -60.62 -32.83 49.46
CA VAL A 183 -60.81 -32.96 50.90
C VAL A 183 -60.38 -34.38 51.26
N LEU A 184 -59.50 -34.50 52.24
CA LEU A 184 -59.15 -35.75 52.91
C LEU A 184 -60.21 -35.96 54.00
N ASP A 185 -60.97 -37.04 53.87
CA ASP A 185 -61.60 -37.81 54.95
C ASP A 185 -61.65 -39.27 54.49
#